data_AF-A0A402APQ8-F1
#
_entry.id   AF-A0A402APQ8-F1
#
_cell.length_a   1.000
_cell.length_b   1.000
_cell.length_c   1.000
_cell.angle_alpha   90.00
_cell.angle_beta   90.00
_cell.angle_gamma   90.00
#
_symmetry.space_group_name_H-M   'P 1'
#
loop_
_entity.id
_entity.type
_entity.pdbx_description
1 polymer ?
#
loop_
_entity_poly.entity_id
_entity_poly.type
_entity_poly.pdbx_seq_one_letter_code
_entity_poly.pdbx_strand_id
1 'polypeptide(L)'
;MPTSNLLPYCQHVTQASFPAGVDAAVQYGPQVQALAVYLSHFQLVPLQRTCEALADLCGCQLSEGTLVRWIAQAAKTLESSIERIKTLLLASPLQHADETGMRVKGILHWMHLNATPWLTLYSWHRKRGHQALEQIGIWPHYQGRSMHDRWSSYDRYLCTHSLCGAHLLRDCLYVAEQEKQPWGQAMFDLLLAMKQAADRWRLQGASAVPTPEREQWLAQYFAILAAGFATHAAQALPRKSAAQTTRTQKTGSLQESARCALKAS
;
A
#
# COMPACT_ATOMS: atom_id res chain seq x y z
N MET A 1 44.56 -9.36 -3.25
CA MET A 1 45.92 -9.92 -3.12
C MET A 1 45.84 -11.40 -3.48
N PRO A 2 46.36 -11.85 -4.64
CA PRO A 2 46.54 -13.27 -4.88
C PRO A 2 47.45 -13.86 -3.78
N THR A 3 47.17 -15.06 -3.32
CA THR A 3 47.99 -15.75 -2.31
C THR A 3 49.30 -16.18 -2.95
N SER A 4 50.38 -15.46 -2.65
CA SER A 4 51.74 -15.88 -2.99
C SER A 4 52.20 -16.96 -2.01
N ASN A 5 52.30 -18.20 -2.48
CA ASN A 5 52.92 -19.27 -1.72
C ASN A 5 54.43 -19.27 -2.02
N LEU A 6 55.24 -19.08 -0.98
CA LEU A 6 56.69 -19.24 -1.03
C LEU A 6 57.03 -20.73 -0.97
N LEU A 7 57.64 -21.26 -2.02
CA LEU A 7 58.23 -22.60 -1.98
C LEU A 7 59.47 -22.57 -1.07
N PRO A 8 59.49 -23.35 0.03
CA PRO A 8 60.51 -23.23 1.07
C PRO A 8 61.93 -23.61 0.63
N TYR A 9 62.10 -24.17 -0.57
CA TYR A 9 63.38 -24.68 -1.05
C TYR A 9 64.05 -23.83 -2.15
N CYS A 10 63.31 -22.96 -2.84
CA CYS A 10 63.83 -22.18 -3.98
C CYS A 10 63.50 -20.69 -3.95
N GLN A 11 62.76 -20.20 -2.94
CA GLN A 11 62.28 -18.82 -2.82
C GLN A 11 61.49 -18.32 -4.05
N HIS A 12 61.06 -19.23 -4.91
CA HIS A 12 60.29 -18.90 -6.09
C HIS A 12 58.85 -18.58 -5.68
N VAL A 13 58.38 -17.39 -6.05
CA VAL A 13 56.99 -17.00 -5.86
C VAL A 13 56.18 -17.53 -7.03
N THR A 14 55.32 -18.51 -6.77
CA THR A 14 54.41 -19.05 -7.78
C THR A 14 53.05 -18.36 -7.62
N GLN A 15 52.64 -17.62 -8.64
CA GLN A 15 51.33 -16.98 -8.69
C GLN A 15 50.40 -17.84 -9.55
N ALA A 16 49.43 -18.51 -8.92
CA ALA A 16 48.39 -19.22 -9.64
C ALA A 16 47.34 -18.23 -10.18
N SER A 17 46.84 -18.49 -11.38
CA SER A 17 45.64 -17.83 -11.89
C SER A 17 44.46 -18.16 -10.96
N PHE A 18 43.58 -17.19 -10.75
CA PHE A 18 42.35 -17.48 -10.04
C PHE A 18 41.50 -18.51 -10.81
N PRO A 19 40.74 -19.39 -10.13
CA PRO A 19 39.75 -20.23 -10.77
C PRO A 19 38.70 -19.38 -11.52
N ALA A 20 38.09 -19.94 -12.57
CA ALA A 20 37.04 -19.25 -13.30
C ALA A 20 35.90 -18.81 -12.36
N GLY A 21 35.54 -17.52 -12.39
CA GLY A 21 34.55 -16.93 -11.49
C GLY A 21 35.09 -16.50 -10.12
N VAL A 22 36.42 -16.45 -9.95
CA VAL A 22 37.08 -15.83 -8.79
C VAL A 22 37.88 -14.61 -9.22
N ASP A 23 37.24 -13.45 -9.24
CA ASP A 23 37.85 -12.24 -9.83
C ASP A 23 38.56 -11.36 -8.79
N ALA A 24 38.39 -11.66 -7.50
CA ALA A 24 38.94 -10.89 -6.40
C ALA A 24 39.33 -11.77 -5.21
N ALA A 25 40.24 -11.24 -4.38
CA ALA A 25 40.72 -11.93 -3.18
C ALA A 25 39.64 -12.09 -2.09
N VAL A 26 38.59 -11.26 -2.12
CA VAL A 26 37.36 -11.45 -1.34
C VAL A 26 36.20 -11.31 -2.29
N GLN A 27 35.39 -12.36 -2.39
CA GLN A 27 34.17 -12.35 -3.19
C GLN A 27 33.09 -13.21 -2.55
N TYR A 28 31.84 -12.85 -2.81
CA TYR A 28 30.67 -13.58 -2.35
C TYR A 28 29.86 -14.08 -3.54
N GLY A 29 29.60 -15.39 -3.54
CA GLY A 29 28.81 -16.02 -4.59
C GLY A 29 27.36 -15.52 -4.63
N PRO A 30 26.65 -15.71 -5.76
CA PRO A 30 25.31 -15.16 -5.98
C PRO A 30 24.27 -15.59 -4.95
N GLN A 31 24.42 -16.78 -4.34
CA GLN A 31 23.51 -17.27 -3.31
C GLN A 31 23.59 -16.44 -2.01
N VAL A 32 24.80 -16.03 -1.60
CA VAL A 32 24.98 -15.16 -0.43
C VAL A 32 24.39 -13.79 -0.70
N GLN A 33 24.57 -13.25 -1.92
CA GLN A 33 23.99 -11.96 -2.30
C GLN A 33 22.46 -12.00 -2.26
N ALA A 34 21.86 -13.05 -2.85
CA ALA A 34 20.42 -13.25 -2.86
C ALA A 34 19.86 -13.41 -1.44
N LEU A 35 20.52 -14.21 -0.60
CA LEU A 35 20.13 -14.39 0.80
C LEU A 35 20.20 -13.07 1.58
N ALA A 36 21.24 -12.28 1.38
CA ALA A 36 21.40 -10.99 2.06
C ALA A 36 20.28 -10.01 1.69
N VAL A 37 19.94 -9.91 0.39
CA VAL A 37 18.82 -9.09 -0.09
C VAL A 37 17.49 -9.62 0.45
N TYR A 38 17.28 -10.93 0.46
CA TYR A 38 16.08 -11.56 1.00
C TYR A 38 15.89 -11.26 2.50
N LEU A 39 16.94 -11.41 3.31
CA LEU A 39 16.88 -11.10 4.74
C LEU A 39 16.52 -9.63 4.97
N SER A 40 17.13 -8.72 4.21
CA SER A 40 16.88 -7.29 4.35
C SER A 40 15.48 -6.86 3.89
N HIS A 41 15.01 -7.32 2.72
CA HIS A 41 13.81 -6.77 2.08
C HIS A 41 12.56 -7.63 2.25
N PHE A 42 12.71 -8.95 2.39
CA PHE A 42 11.57 -9.85 2.60
C PHE A 42 11.37 -10.16 4.08
N GLN A 43 12.45 -10.48 4.80
CA GLN A 43 12.38 -10.73 6.25
C GLN A 43 12.49 -9.45 7.09
N LEU A 44 12.71 -8.30 6.45
CA LEU A 44 12.74 -6.96 7.08
C LEU A 44 13.81 -6.83 8.18
N VAL A 45 14.91 -7.57 8.05
CA VAL A 45 16.02 -7.53 9.00
C VAL A 45 16.86 -6.26 8.75
N PRO A 46 17.17 -5.45 9.78
CA PRO A 46 18.04 -4.28 9.63
C PRO A 46 19.40 -4.63 8.99
N LEU A 47 20.03 -3.68 8.29
CA LEU A 47 21.28 -3.90 7.55
C LEU A 47 22.38 -4.52 8.44
N GLN A 48 22.68 -3.87 9.57
CA GLN A 48 23.65 -4.37 10.54
C GLN A 48 23.32 -5.80 11.01
N ARG A 49 22.05 -6.07 11.35
CA ARG A 49 21.59 -7.39 11.80
C ARG A 49 21.67 -8.45 10.69
N THR A 50 21.50 -8.05 9.43
CA THR A 50 21.68 -8.93 8.28
C THR A 50 23.15 -9.31 8.11
N CYS A 51 24.06 -8.33 8.25
CA CYS A 51 25.50 -8.59 8.23
C CYS A 51 25.93 -9.51 9.38
N GLU A 52 25.44 -9.27 10.60
CA GLU A 52 25.69 -10.13 11.77
C GLU A 52 25.19 -11.56 11.53
N ALA A 53 23.94 -11.73 11.06
CA ALA A 53 23.38 -13.05 10.78
C ALA A 53 24.18 -13.83 9.72
N LEU A 54 24.67 -13.16 8.67
CA LEU A 54 25.49 -13.79 7.64
C LEU A 54 26.90 -14.14 8.14
N ALA A 55 27.45 -13.37 9.08
CA ALA A 55 28.70 -13.72 9.73
C ALA A 55 28.53 -14.96 10.62
N ASP A 56 27.49 -14.98 11.47
CA ASP A 56 27.27 -16.05 12.44
C ASP A 56 26.86 -17.37 11.78
N LEU A 57 25.98 -17.33 10.77
CA LEU A 57 25.40 -18.52 10.16
C LEU A 57 26.17 -19.02 8.93
N CYS A 58 26.86 -18.12 8.21
CA CYS A 58 27.52 -18.44 6.95
C CYS A 58 29.02 -18.11 6.94
N GLY A 59 29.58 -17.60 8.05
CA GLY A 59 30.98 -17.17 8.11
C GLY A 59 31.31 -15.99 7.18
N CYS A 60 30.29 -15.30 6.66
CA CYS A 60 30.45 -14.26 5.64
C CYS A 60 30.51 -12.87 6.28
N GLN A 61 31.72 -12.30 6.37
CA GLN A 61 31.94 -10.96 6.94
C GLN A 61 31.79 -9.86 5.87
N LEU A 62 30.57 -9.39 5.66
CA LEU A 62 30.29 -8.27 4.74
C LEU A 62 29.94 -6.97 5.46
N SER A 63 30.31 -5.85 4.84
CA SER A 63 29.90 -4.52 5.31
C SER A 63 28.46 -4.19 4.89
N GLU A 64 27.80 -3.30 5.61
CA GLU A 64 26.50 -2.74 5.22
C GLU A 64 26.56 -2.07 3.83
N GLY A 65 27.67 -1.43 3.49
CA GLY A 65 27.86 -0.81 2.17
C GLY A 65 27.88 -1.83 1.03
N THR A 66 28.37 -3.05 1.28
CA THR A 66 28.29 -4.17 0.33
C THR A 66 26.85 -4.61 0.14
N LEU A 67 26.11 -4.80 1.24
CA LEU A 67 24.69 -5.15 1.21
C LEU A 67 23.85 -4.11 0.45
N VAL A 68 24.05 -2.82 0.71
CA VAL A 68 23.37 -1.72 0.00
C VAL A 68 23.63 -1.78 -1.50
N ARG A 69 24.86 -2.11 -1.92
CA ARG A 69 25.20 -2.28 -3.33
C ARG A 69 24.45 -3.45 -3.98
N TRP A 70 24.33 -4.58 -3.27
CA TRP A 70 23.56 -5.73 -3.76
C TRP A 70 22.06 -5.44 -3.82
N ILE A 71 21.52 -4.69 -2.87
CA ILE A 71 20.12 -4.21 -2.92
C ILE A 71 19.91 -3.35 -4.17
N ALA A 72 20.81 -2.40 -4.46
CA ALA A 72 20.72 -1.58 -5.66
C ALA A 72 20.82 -2.40 -6.95
N GLN A 73 21.71 -3.41 -6.97
CA GLN A 73 21.82 -4.32 -8.11
C GLN A 73 20.56 -5.17 -8.29
N ALA A 74 19.99 -5.70 -7.21
CA ALA A 74 18.74 -6.45 -7.25
C ALA A 74 17.58 -5.59 -7.75
N ALA A 75 17.48 -4.34 -7.29
CA ALA A 75 16.48 -3.39 -7.77
C ALA A 75 16.59 -3.20 -9.29
N LYS A 76 17.79 -2.97 -9.81
CA LYS A 76 18.04 -2.85 -11.26
C LYS A 76 17.64 -4.11 -12.02
N THR A 77 18.01 -5.29 -11.51
CA THR A 77 17.67 -6.57 -12.14
C THR A 77 16.15 -6.84 -12.17
N LEU A 78 15.40 -6.31 -11.20
CA LEU A 78 13.95 -6.50 -11.07
C LEU A 78 13.12 -5.44 -11.82
N GLU A 79 13.73 -4.42 -12.43
CA GLU A 79 13.01 -3.34 -13.15
C GLU A 79 11.99 -3.90 -14.16
N SER A 80 12.40 -4.85 -15.01
CA SER A 80 11.51 -5.46 -16.01
C SER A 80 10.36 -6.25 -15.37
N SER A 81 10.59 -6.83 -14.20
CA SER A 81 9.57 -7.56 -13.43
C SER A 81 8.55 -6.58 -12.83
N ILE A 82 9.01 -5.42 -12.34
CA ILE A 82 8.15 -4.35 -11.84
C ILE A 82 7.26 -3.81 -12.97
N GLU A 83 7.82 -3.54 -14.15
CA GLU A 83 7.04 -3.09 -15.31
C GLU A 83 6.03 -4.15 -15.78
N ARG A 84 6.39 -5.43 -15.70
CA ARG A 84 5.47 -6.53 -15.97
C ARG A 84 4.31 -6.56 -14.97
N ILE A 85 4.59 -6.41 -13.67
CA ILE A 85 3.57 -6.35 -12.61
C ILE A 85 2.63 -5.16 -12.86
N LYS A 86 3.17 -3.98 -13.19
CA LYS A 86 2.41 -2.79 -13.56
C LYS A 86 1.47 -3.05 -14.74
N THR A 87 1.97 -3.69 -15.79
CA THR A 87 1.16 -4.06 -16.96
C THR A 87 0.01 -5.02 -16.57
N LEU A 88 0.29 -6.03 -15.74
CA LEU A 88 -0.72 -6.99 -15.29
C LEU A 88 -1.75 -6.36 -14.34
N LEU A 89 -1.34 -5.41 -13.50
CA LEU A 89 -2.24 -4.61 -12.67
C LEU A 89 -3.21 -3.80 -13.53
N LEU A 90 -2.71 -3.13 -14.57
CA LEU A 90 -3.53 -2.36 -15.50
C LEU A 90 -4.58 -3.22 -16.22
N ALA A 91 -4.24 -4.47 -16.54
CA ALA A 91 -5.16 -5.42 -17.16
C ALA A 91 -6.10 -6.12 -16.17
N SER A 92 -5.92 -5.93 -14.86
CA SER A 92 -6.72 -6.62 -13.85
C SER A 92 -8.15 -6.06 -13.74
N PRO A 93 -9.16 -6.92 -13.56
CA PRO A 93 -10.55 -6.46 -13.42
C PRO A 93 -10.81 -5.75 -12.09
N LEU A 94 -10.01 -6.05 -11.06
CA LEU A 94 -10.09 -5.48 -9.73
C LEU A 94 -8.69 -5.26 -9.18
N GLN A 95 -8.42 -4.05 -8.71
CA GLN A 95 -7.27 -3.74 -7.87
C GLN A 95 -7.70 -3.21 -6.51
N HIS A 96 -6.82 -3.33 -5.54
CA HIS A 96 -6.88 -2.71 -4.23
C HIS A 96 -5.81 -1.64 -4.16
N ALA A 97 -6.13 -0.50 -3.56
CA ALA A 97 -5.18 0.57 -3.39
C ALA A 97 -5.28 1.20 -2.00
N ASP A 98 -4.11 1.59 -1.50
CA ASP A 98 -3.94 2.22 -0.21
C ASP A 98 -2.68 3.10 -0.21
N GLU A 99 -2.60 4.01 0.75
CA GLU A 99 -1.49 4.94 0.89
C GLU A 99 -1.08 5.08 2.36
N THR A 100 0.20 4.84 2.65
CA THR A 100 0.73 4.93 4.01
C THR A 100 1.91 5.90 4.05
N GLY A 101 1.91 6.79 5.05
CA GLY A 101 3.01 7.71 5.27
C GLY A 101 4.27 6.98 5.74
N MET A 102 5.43 7.33 5.17
CA MET A 102 6.74 6.88 5.61
C MET A 102 7.68 8.07 5.83
N ARG A 103 8.74 7.91 6.64
CA ARG A 103 9.73 8.96 6.89
C ARG A 103 11.07 8.58 6.26
N VAL A 104 11.53 9.37 5.30
CA VAL A 104 12.86 9.25 4.71
C VAL A 104 13.69 10.43 5.20
N LYS A 105 14.70 10.16 6.03
CA LYS A 105 15.54 11.20 6.68
C LYS A 105 14.69 12.27 7.39
N GLY A 106 13.65 11.84 8.13
CA GLY A 106 12.72 12.71 8.85
C GLY A 106 11.63 13.38 7.99
N ILE A 107 11.74 13.34 6.66
CA ILE A 107 10.79 13.97 5.74
C ILE A 107 9.66 12.99 5.40
N LEU A 108 8.41 13.45 5.51
CA LEU A 108 7.24 12.66 5.13
C LEU A 108 7.23 12.39 3.63
N HIS A 109 7.11 11.11 3.29
CA HIS A 109 6.84 10.55 1.98
C HIS A 109 5.64 9.62 2.11
N TRP A 110 5.15 9.11 0.99
CA TRP A 110 4.00 8.24 0.92
C TRP A 110 4.37 6.99 0.14
N MET A 111 4.10 5.83 0.73
CA MET A 111 4.04 4.56 0.02
C MET A 111 2.65 4.44 -0.61
N HIS A 112 2.60 4.13 -1.89
CA HIS A 112 1.41 3.83 -2.64
C HIS A 112 1.40 2.33 -2.93
N LEU A 113 0.29 1.69 -2.60
CA LEU A 113 0.03 0.28 -2.86
C LEU A 113 -0.98 0.17 -4.01
N ASN A 114 -0.67 -0.69 -4.98
CA ASN A 114 -1.62 -1.21 -5.95
C ASN A 114 -1.50 -2.73 -5.96
N ALA A 115 -2.58 -3.44 -5.69
CA ALA A 115 -2.53 -4.89 -5.49
C ALA A 115 -3.75 -5.64 -6.05
N THR A 116 -3.55 -6.91 -6.34
CA THR A 116 -4.58 -7.93 -6.53
C THR A 116 -4.29 -9.08 -5.56
N PRO A 117 -5.07 -10.17 -5.55
CA PRO A 117 -4.72 -11.35 -4.75
C PRO A 117 -3.33 -11.94 -5.08
N TRP A 118 -2.78 -11.66 -6.26
CA TRP A 118 -1.54 -12.26 -6.77
C TRP A 118 -0.42 -11.27 -7.04
N LEU A 119 -0.76 -9.98 -7.17
CA LEU A 119 0.17 -8.94 -7.59
C LEU A 119 0.23 -7.87 -6.52
N THR A 120 1.43 -7.36 -6.24
CA THR A 120 1.63 -6.24 -5.31
C THR A 120 2.69 -5.33 -5.89
N LEU A 121 2.33 -4.06 -6.08
CA LEU A 121 3.25 -3.01 -6.47
C LEU A 121 3.30 -1.97 -5.35
N TYR A 122 4.50 -1.78 -4.81
CA TYR A 122 4.82 -0.66 -3.95
C TYR A 122 5.53 0.41 -4.78
N SER A 123 5.05 1.64 -4.67
CA SER A 123 5.71 2.84 -5.20
C SER A 123 5.81 3.86 -4.08
N TRP A 124 6.79 4.76 -4.13
CA TRP A 124 6.89 5.83 -3.13
C TRP A 124 7.02 7.20 -3.80
N HIS A 125 6.49 8.21 -3.13
CA HIS A 125 6.52 9.57 -3.63
C HIS A 125 6.54 10.59 -2.49
N ARG A 126 7.09 11.80 -2.72
CA ARG A 126 7.13 12.89 -1.72
C ARG A 126 5.77 13.46 -1.37
N LYS A 127 4.84 13.41 -2.31
CA LYS A 127 3.47 13.88 -2.18
C LYS A 127 2.53 12.69 -2.09
N ARG A 128 1.40 12.90 -1.40
CA ARG A 128 0.23 12.02 -1.45
C ARG A 128 -0.66 12.39 -2.65
N GLY A 129 -1.35 11.41 -3.23
CA GLY A 129 -2.44 11.62 -4.19
C GLY A 129 -2.07 12.09 -5.55
N HIS A 130 -2.97 12.87 -6.15
CA HIS A 130 -3.08 13.01 -7.60
C HIS A 130 -1.73 13.15 -8.29
N GLN A 131 -0.86 14.08 -7.87
CA GLN A 131 0.47 14.23 -8.46
C GLN A 131 1.30 12.92 -8.42
N ALA A 132 1.31 12.23 -7.28
CA ALA A 132 1.98 10.94 -7.14
C ALA A 132 1.31 9.87 -8.01
N LEU A 133 -0.01 9.79 -8.00
CA LEU A 133 -0.78 8.80 -8.74
C LEU A 133 -0.58 8.93 -10.26
N GLU A 134 -0.50 10.16 -10.76
CA GLU A 134 -0.12 10.47 -12.15
C GLU A 134 1.29 9.97 -12.48
N GLN A 135 2.28 10.32 -11.66
CA GLN A 135 3.69 9.98 -11.91
C GLN A 135 3.97 8.47 -11.77
N ILE A 136 3.29 7.79 -10.85
CA ILE A 136 3.35 6.33 -10.70
C ILE A 136 2.73 5.66 -11.95
N GLY A 137 1.72 6.29 -12.55
CA GLY A 137 1.19 5.89 -13.86
C GLY A 137 0.38 4.60 -13.86
N ILE A 138 -0.25 4.25 -12.74
CA ILE A 138 -1.25 3.16 -12.68
C ILE A 138 -2.65 3.75 -12.89
N TRP A 139 -3.04 4.67 -12.01
CA TRP A 139 -4.37 5.24 -11.97
C TRP A 139 -4.84 5.96 -13.25
N PRO A 140 -3.99 6.74 -13.95
CA PRO A 140 -4.41 7.42 -15.18
C PRO A 140 -4.82 6.46 -16.30
N HIS A 141 -4.38 5.20 -16.23
CA HIS A 141 -4.57 4.20 -17.29
C HIS A 141 -5.43 3.03 -16.85
N TYR A 142 -5.85 2.98 -15.57
CA TYR A 142 -6.63 1.87 -15.04
C TYR A 142 -8.10 2.01 -15.38
N GLN A 143 -8.70 0.96 -15.96
CA GLN A 143 -10.10 0.96 -16.42
C GLN A 143 -10.99 -0.06 -15.69
N GLY A 144 -10.41 -0.89 -14.82
CA GLY A 144 -11.16 -1.88 -14.04
C GLY A 144 -11.87 -1.27 -12.83
N ARG A 145 -12.06 -2.08 -11.79
CA ARG A 145 -12.61 -1.63 -10.50
C ARG A 145 -11.50 -1.42 -9.48
N SER A 146 -11.42 -0.25 -8.86
CA SER A 146 -10.47 0.04 -7.80
C SER A 146 -11.16 0.05 -6.44
N MET A 147 -10.67 -0.77 -5.51
CA MET A 147 -11.10 -0.77 -4.10
C MET A 147 -10.12 0.03 -3.25
N HIS A 148 -10.57 1.10 -2.61
CA HIS A 148 -9.70 2.01 -1.88
C HIS A 148 -10.34 2.58 -0.59
N ASP A 149 -9.53 3.32 0.18
CA ASP A 149 -9.84 3.93 1.49
C ASP A 149 -10.72 5.19 1.41
N ARG A 150 -11.54 5.36 0.36
CA ARG A 150 -12.38 6.55 0.08
C ARG A 150 -11.65 7.90 0.04
N TRP A 151 -10.33 7.94 -0.15
CA TRP A 151 -9.66 9.21 -0.26
C TRP A 151 -9.95 9.95 -1.57
N SER A 152 -10.21 11.26 -1.48
CA SER A 152 -10.80 12.06 -2.57
C SER A 152 -9.92 12.24 -3.81
N SER A 153 -8.62 11.95 -3.74
CA SER A 153 -7.79 12.01 -4.96
C SER A 153 -8.17 10.92 -5.96
N TYR A 154 -8.75 9.81 -5.49
CA TYR A 154 -9.16 8.73 -6.37
C TYR A 154 -10.37 9.09 -7.22
N ASP A 155 -11.23 10.00 -6.75
CA ASP A 155 -12.45 10.43 -7.46
C ASP A 155 -12.19 11.12 -8.81
N ARG A 156 -10.92 11.42 -9.11
CA ARG A 156 -10.49 12.02 -10.39
C ARG A 156 -10.36 10.99 -11.51
N TYR A 157 -10.36 9.71 -11.19
CA TYR A 157 -10.13 8.64 -12.16
C TYR A 157 -11.46 8.05 -12.63
N LEU A 158 -11.53 7.64 -13.90
CA LEU A 158 -12.76 7.15 -14.52
C LEU A 158 -13.02 5.65 -14.26
N CYS A 159 -12.13 4.98 -13.54
CA CYS A 159 -12.30 3.59 -13.19
C CYS A 159 -13.57 3.39 -12.34
N THR A 160 -14.04 2.14 -12.22
CA THR A 160 -15.14 1.89 -11.30
C THR A 160 -14.62 1.90 -9.86
N HIS A 161 -15.34 2.54 -8.94
CA HIS A 161 -14.91 2.64 -7.55
C HIS A 161 -15.65 1.65 -6.64
N SER A 162 -14.91 1.10 -5.67
CA SER A 162 -15.43 0.34 -4.54
C SER A 162 -14.76 0.86 -3.27
N LEU A 163 -15.51 0.91 -2.17
CA LEU A 163 -14.93 1.27 -0.88
C LEU A 163 -14.41 0.02 -0.18
N CYS A 164 -13.24 0.15 0.43
CA CYS A 164 -12.63 -0.92 1.19
C CYS A 164 -13.42 -1.22 2.47
N GLY A 165 -14.00 -2.42 2.56
CA GLY A 165 -14.78 -2.84 3.74
C GLY A 165 -13.99 -2.79 5.05
N ALA A 166 -12.68 -3.09 5.02
CA ALA A 166 -11.84 -3.02 6.22
C ALA A 166 -11.62 -1.57 6.71
N HIS A 167 -11.66 -0.58 5.81
CA HIS A 167 -11.64 0.83 6.20
C HIS A 167 -13.00 1.23 6.80
N LEU A 168 -14.11 0.85 6.16
CA LEU A 168 -15.46 1.11 6.68
C LEU A 168 -15.67 0.54 8.08
N LEU A 169 -15.23 -0.69 8.33
CA LEU A 169 -15.34 -1.32 9.65
C LEU A 169 -14.49 -0.59 10.71
N ARG A 170 -13.28 -0.15 10.36
CA ARG A 170 -12.46 0.67 11.28
C ARG A 170 -13.12 2.01 11.60
N ASP A 171 -13.72 2.66 10.60
CA ASP A 171 -14.45 3.91 10.81
C ASP A 171 -15.67 3.71 11.72
N CYS A 172 -16.44 2.64 11.52
CA CYS A 172 -17.57 2.29 12.38
C CYS A 172 -17.13 2.02 13.82
N LEU A 173 -16.02 1.30 14.00
CA LEU A 173 -15.46 1.02 15.32
C LEU A 173 -14.98 2.30 16.01
N TYR A 174 -14.34 3.22 15.28
CA TYR A 174 -13.96 4.53 15.81
C TYR A 174 -15.18 5.30 16.34
N VAL A 175 -16.27 5.36 15.57
CA VAL A 175 -17.53 5.99 16.00
C VAL A 175 -18.10 5.31 17.25
N ALA A 176 -18.08 3.99 17.31
CA ALA A 176 -18.59 3.24 18.45
C ALA A 176 -17.74 3.45 19.72
N GLU A 177 -16.42 3.37 19.59
CA GLU A 177 -15.51 3.33 20.73
C GLU A 177 -15.03 4.71 21.17
N GLN A 178 -14.73 5.61 20.24
CA GLN A 178 -14.17 6.93 20.54
C GLN A 178 -15.27 7.97 20.70
N GLU A 179 -16.25 7.97 19.80
CA GLU A 179 -17.39 8.90 19.86
C GLU A 179 -18.55 8.37 20.70
N LYS A 180 -18.49 7.11 21.14
CA LYS A 180 -19.50 6.45 21.98
C LYS A 180 -20.89 6.46 21.34
N GLN A 181 -20.98 6.41 20.01
CA GLN A 181 -22.27 6.42 19.31
C GLN A 181 -22.71 4.99 18.96
N PRO A 182 -23.84 4.50 19.50
CA PRO A 182 -24.27 3.10 19.31
C PRO A 182 -24.53 2.71 17.85
N TRP A 183 -24.90 3.67 17.00
CA TRP A 183 -25.13 3.41 15.57
C TRP A 183 -23.86 2.95 14.85
N GLY A 184 -22.67 3.35 15.33
CA GLY A 184 -21.39 2.89 14.79
C GLY A 184 -21.22 1.38 14.95
N GLN A 185 -21.52 0.85 16.15
CA GLN A 185 -21.49 -0.59 16.41
C GLN A 185 -22.55 -1.32 15.57
N ALA A 186 -23.77 -0.79 15.52
CA ALA A 186 -24.83 -1.38 14.71
C ALA A 186 -24.45 -1.47 13.22
N MET A 187 -23.82 -0.42 12.67
CA MET A 187 -23.32 -0.43 11.29
C MET A 187 -22.18 -1.42 11.10
N PHE A 188 -21.24 -1.49 12.05
CA PHE A 188 -20.15 -2.48 12.03
C PHE A 188 -20.71 -3.91 11.93
N ASP A 189 -21.63 -4.27 12.82
CA ASP A 189 -22.22 -5.60 12.90
C ASP A 189 -22.98 -5.95 11.62
N LEU A 190 -23.76 -4.99 11.09
CA LEU A 190 -24.50 -5.16 9.85
C LEU A 190 -23.56 -5.39 8.65
N LEU A 191 -22.53 -4.57 8.48
CA LEU A 191 -21.57 -4.70 7.38
C LEU A 191 -20.80 -6.03 7.47
N LEU A 192 -20.44 -6.46 8.67
CA LEU A 192 -19.78 -7.75 8.89
C LEU A 192 -20.73 -8.92 8.54
N ALA A 193 -21.99 -8.85 8.94
CA ALA A 193 -23.01 -9.84 8.60
C ALA A 193 -23.24 -9.92 7.08
N MET A 194 -23.34 -8.78 6.38
CA MET A 194 -23.45 -8.74 4.92
C MET A 194 -22.24 -9.39 4.23
N LYS A 195 -21.02 -9.12 4.71
CA LYS A 195 -19.79 -9.74 4.18
C LYS A 195 -19.82 -11.25 4.37
N GLN A 196 -20.14 -11.72 5.58
CA GLN A 196 -20.22 -13.15 5.88
C GLN A 196 -21.29 -13.85 5.02
N ALA A 197 -22.44 -13.20 4.79
CA ALA A 197 -23.46 -13.75 3.93
C ALA A 197 -23.03 -13.81 2.47
N ALA A 198 -22.39 -12.76 1.96
CA ALA A 198 -21.81 -12.76 0.61
C ALA A 198 -20.78 -13.88 0.41
N ASP A 199 -19.95 -14.15 1.43
CA ASP A 199 -19.00 -15.26 1.39
C ASP A 199 -19.70 -16.63 1.37
N ARG A 200 -20.74 -16.82 2.20
CA ARG A 200 -21.53 -18.08 2.21
C ARG A 200 -22.17 -18.34 0.84
N TRP A 201 -22.80 -17.33 0.25
CA TRP A 201 -23.41 -17.45 -1.08
C TRP A 201 -22.37 -17.72 -2.16
N ARG A 202 -21.19 -17.09 -2.09
CA ARG A 202 -20.09 -17.36 -3.02
C ARG A 202 -19.58 -18.79 -2.94
N LEU A 203 -19.49 -19.36 -1.72
CA LEU A 203 -19.11 -20.76 -1.53
C LEU A 203 -20.12 -21.74 -2.15
N GLN A 204 -21.38 -21.33 -2.29
CA GLN A 204 -22.43 -22.08 -2.96
C GLN A 204 -22.46 -21.84 -4.49
N GLY A 205 -21.50 -21.08 -5.03
CA GLY A 205 -21.42 -20.76 -6.46
C GLY A 205 -22.33 -19.62 -6.90
N ALA A 206 -23.02 -18.93 -5.99
CA ALA A 206 -23.83 -17.78 -6.33
C ALA A 206 -22.96 -16.56 -6.65
N SER A 207 -23.32 -15.82 -7.71
CA SER A 207 -22.64 -14.59 -8.11
C SER A 207 -23.03 -13.37 -7.27
N ALA A 208 -24.17 -13.45 -6.57
CA ALA A 208 -24.68 -12.41 -5.69
C ALA A 208 -25.57 -13.02 -4.61
N VAL A 209 -25.78 -12.26 -3.53
CA VAL A 209 -26.77 -12.61 -2.51
C VAL A 209 -28.19 -12.43 -3.06
N PRO A 210 -29.15 -13.35 -2.79
CA PRO A 210 -30.52 -13.22 -3.28
C PRO A 210 -31.17 -11.89 -2.95
N THR A 211 -31.99 -11.40 -3.87
CA THR A 211 -32.63 -10.09 -3.79
C THR A 211 -33.41 -9.86 -2.50
N PRO A 212 -34.23 -10.80 -1.99
CA PRO A 212 -34.99 -10.56 -0.76
C PRO A 212 -34.10 -10.29 0.47
N GLU A 213 -33.02 -11.06 0.61
CA GLU A 213 -32.05 -10.89 1.70
C GLU A 213 -31.30 -9.54 1.57
N ARG A 214 -30.95 -9.17 0.32
CA ARG A 214 -30.30 -7.89 0.00
C ARG A 214 -31.18 -6.68 0.32
N GLU A 215 -32.46 -6.73 -0.05
CA GLU A 215 -33.42 -5.65 0.22
C GLU A 215 -33.63 -5.44 1.72
N GLN A 216 -33.72 -6.54 2.49
CA GLN A 216 -33.80 -6.46 3.95
C GLN A 216 -32.59 -5.75 4.55
N TRP A 217 -31.37 -6.07 4.08
CA TRP A 217 -30.16 -5.41 4.56
C TRP A 217 -30.04 -3.95 4.13
N LEU A 218 -30.48 -3.62 2.92
CA LEU A 218 -30.52 -2.21 2.48
C LEU A 218 -31.45 -1.39 3.38
N ALA A 219 -32.61 -1.93 3.75
CA ALA A 219 -33.51 -1.27 4.68
C ALA A 219 -32.85 -1.04 6.06
N GLN A 220 -32.18 -2.06 6.62
CA GLN A 220 -31.45 -1.93 7.90
C GLN A 220 -30.30 -0.92 7.80
N TYR A 221 -29.55 -0.95 6.70
CA TYR A 221 -28.43 -0.05 6.45
C TYR A 221 -28.88 1.42 6.47
N PHE A 222 -29.95 1.74 5.73
CA PHE A 222 -30.48 3.11 5.71
C PHE A 222 -31.12 3.53 7.03
N ALA A 223 -31.74 2.60 7.77
CA ALA A 223 -32.26 2.88 9.11
C ALA A 223 -31.13 3.27 10.09
N ILE A 224 -30.01 2.55 10.07
CA ILE A 224 -28.84 2.87 10.91
C ILE A 224 -28.22 4.21 10.50
N LEU A 225 -28.09 4.48 9.19
CA LEU A 225 -27.63 5.78 8.71
C LEU A 225 -28.52 6.93 9.17
N ALA A 226 -29.84 6.76 9.10
CA ALA A 226 -30.78 7.77 9.58
C ALA A 226 -30.59 8.07 11.07
N ALA A 227 -30.39 7.03 11.89
CA ALA A 227 -30.07 7.19 13.31
C ALA A 227 -28.73 7.92 13.54
N GLY A 228 -27.71 7.60 12.74
CA GLY A 228 -26.42 8.28 12.77
C GLY A 228 -26.53 9.77 12.42
N PHE A 229 -27.23 10.10 11.34
CA PHE A 229 -27.47 11.50 10.94
C PHE A 229 -28.28 12.28 11.99
N ALA A 230 -29.30 11.67 12.59
CA ALA A 230 -30.07 12.29 13.66
C ALA A 230 -29.19 12.60 14.89
N THR A 231 -28.30 11.66 15.26
CA THR A 231 -27.36 11.84 16.38
C THR A 231 -26.39 13.00 16.10
N HIS A 232 -25.79 13.03 14.90
CA HIS A 232 -24.88 14.10 14.51
C HIS A 232 -25.59 15.46 14.42
N ALA A 233 -26.82 15.52 13.90
CA ALA A 233 -27.61 16.74 13.82
C ALA A 233 -27.93 17.30 15.23
N ALA A 234 -28.23 16.43 16.19
CA ALA A 234 -28.48 16.82 17.58
C ALA A 234 -27.23 17.36 18.29
N GLN A 235 -26.03 16.93 17.87
CA GLN A 235 -24.75 17.40 18.42
C GLN A 235 -24.22 18.69 17.75
N ALA A 236 -24.81 19.10 16.63
CA ALA A 236 -24.35 20.30 15.92
C ALA A 236 -24.58 21.56 16.77
N LEU A 237 -23.50 22.31 17.02
CA LEU A 237 -23.60 23.60 17.70
C LEU A 237 -24.59 24.52 16.95
N PRO A 238 -25.42 25.31 17.66
CA PRO A 238 -26.31 26.26 17.02
C PRO A 238 -25.51 27.19 16.12
N ARG A 239 -25.95 27.33 14.86
CA ARG A 239 -25.34 28.27 13.91
C ARG A 239 -25.36 29.66 14.54
N LYS A 240 -24.19 30.26 14.75
CA LYS A 240 -24.10 31.69 15.10
C LYS A 240 -24.84 32.46 14.00
N SER A 241 -25.87 33.22 14.38
CA SER A 241 -26.59 34.10 13.47
C SER A 241 -25.60 34.97 12.73
N ALA A 242 -25.71 35.01 11.40
CA ALA A 242 -24.86 35.85 10.56
C ALA A 242 -25.10 37.33 10.91
N ALA A 243 -24.22 37.90 11.75
CA ALA A 243 -24.10 39.34 11.84
C ALA A 243 -23.57 39.83 10.49
N GLN A 244 -24.30 40.76 9.88
CA GLN A 244 -23.94 41.42 8.64
C GLN A 244 -22.59 42.12 8.79
N THR A 245 -21.53 41.49 8.26
CA THR A 245 -20.30 42.20 7.91
C THR A 245 -20.28 42.35 6.39
N THR A 246 -20.72 43.52 5.93
CA THR A 246 -20.39 44.05 4.61
C THR A 246 -18.87 44.19 4.50
N ARG A 247 -18.24 43.32 3.72
CA ARG A 247 -16.86 43.55 3.25
C ARG A 247 -16.75 43.20 1.76
N THR A 248 -16.55 44.28 1.02
CA THR A 248 -16.17 44.46 -0.38
C THR A 248 -15.66 43.24 -1.14
N GLN A 249 -16.29 42.99 -2.28
CA GLN A 249 -15.90 42.03 -3.31
C GLN A 249 -14.45 42.29 -3.77
N LYS A 250 -13.62 41.23 -3.73
CA LYS A 250 -12.54 41.02 -4.70
C LYS A 250 -12.72 39.64 -5.31
N THR A 251 -12.85 39.65 -6.63
CA THR A 251 -13.06 38.53 -7.54
C THR A 251 -11.93 37.49 -7.46
N GLY A 252 -12.31 36.21 -7.32
CA GLY A 252 -11.41 35.06 -7.41
C GLY A 252 -12.22 33.78 -7.22
N SER A 253 -12.39 33.02 -8.30
CA SER A 253 -13.30 31.88 -8.46
C SER A 253 -13.11 30.76 -7.44
N LEU A 254 -14.18 30.42 -6.73
CA LEU A 254 -14.37 29.15 -6.01
C LEU A 254 -15.80 28.67 -6.27
N GLN A 255 -15.96 27.80 -7.27
CA GLN A 255 -17.10 26.91 -7.39
C GLN A 255 -16.54 25.50 -7.37
N GLU A 256 -16.82 24.74 -6.31
CA GLU A 256 -17.04 23.28 -6.30
C GLU A 256 -17.10 22.78 -4.85
N SER A 257 -18.31 22.79 -4.28
CA SER A 257 -18.66 22.01 -3.09
C SER A 257 -20.18 21.98 -2.91
N ALA A 258 -20.87 21.45 -3.92
CA ALA A 258 -22.27 21.04 -3.81
C ALA A 258 -22.64 20.14 -5.00
N ARG A 259 -22.16 18.89 -5.01
CA ARG A 259 -22.66 17.81 -5.87
C ARG A 259 -22.08 16.46 -5.39
N CYS A 260 -22.52 16.01 -4.22
CA CYS A 260 -22.26 14.64 -3.75
C CYS A 260 -23.50 14.04 -3.06
N ALA A 261 -24.67 14.37 -3.58
CA ALA A 261 -25.90 13.63 -3.32
C ALA A 261 -26.56 13.43 -4.69
N LEU A 262 -26.93 12.19 -5.00
CA LEU A 262 -27.42 11.68 -6.30
C LEU A 262 -26.32 11.31 -7.30
N LYS A 263 -25.75 10.12 -7.11
CA LYS A 263 -25.38 9.17 -8.17
C LYS A 263 -25.07 7.81 -7.54
N ALA A 264 -26.13 7.18 -7.06
CA ALA A 264 -26.20 5.74 -6.84
C ALA A 264 -27.46 5.28 -7.57
N SER A 265 -27.27 4.82 -8.80
CA SER A 265 -28.24 4.11 -9.64
C SER A 265 -27.42 3.17 -10.51
#